data_AF-A0A845I0R7-F1
#
_entry.id   AF-A0A845I0R7-F1
#
_cell.length_a   1.000
_cell.length_b   1.000
_cell.length_c   1.000
_cell.angle_alpha   90.00
_cell.angle_beta   90.00
_cell.angle_gamma   90.00
#
_symmetry.space_group_name_H-M   'P 1'
#
loop_
_entity.id
_entity.type
_entity.pdbx_description
1 polymer ?
#
loop_
_entity_poly.entity_id
_entity_poly.type
_entity_poly.pdbx_seq_one_letter_code
_entity_poly.pdbx_strand_id
1 'polypeptide(L)'
;MAFPNSLHNIAKKASKQDATNFVHAFLEVVKARERYLQHRETEITKRVHIRANAEIEISNIREKAQLLRDYFVMTFAERRENFDRCFQLLDAGMSSQNNQQIDAALALIVKMIDESPLKQANEVMQQLKHRSADQIIDI
;
A
#
# COMPACT_ATOMS: atom_id res chain seq x y z
N MET A 1 81.98 33.75 -3.78
CA MET A 1 81.14 33.04 -2.79
C MET A 1 79.75 33.68 -2.83
N ALA A 2 78.61 33.03 -2.94
CA ALA A 2 78.23 31.63 -3.08
C ALA A 2 76.80 31.61 -3.67
N PHE A 3 76.58 30.97 -4.82
CA PHE A 3 75.24 30.66 -5.32
C PHE A 3 75.19 29.23 -5.87
N PRO A 4 74.93 28.21 -5.03
CA PRO A 4 74.37 26.95 -5.54
C PRO A 4 73.14 26.42 -4.76
N ASN A 5 72.70 27.07 -3.68
CA ASN A 5 71.74 26.46 -2.74
C ASN A 5 70.25 26.71 -3.01
N SER A 6 69.87 27.53 -4.01
CA SER A 6 68.45 27.86 -4.24
C SER A 6 67.73 26.85 -5.14
N LEU A 7 68.34 26.42 -6.25
CA LEU A 7 67.71 25.52 -7.24
C LEU A 7 67.50 24.10 -6.70
N HIS A 8 68.47 23.56 -5.94
CA HIS A 8 68.35 22.24 -5.32
C HIS A 8 67.19 22.17 -4.30
N ASN A 9 66.99 23.26 -3.54
CA ASN A 9 65.90 23.36 -2.57
C ASN A 9 64.53 23.50 -3.24
N ILE A 10 64.44 24.17 -4.39
CA ILE A 10 63.21 24.28 -5.18
C ILE A 10 62.82 22.91 -5.77
N ALA A 11 63.76 22.19 -6.39
CA ALA A 11 63.50 20.86 -6.95
C ALA A 11 63.08 19.83 -5.89
N LYS A 12 63.73 19.85 -4.72
CA LYS A 12 63.40 18.98 -3.58
C LYS A 12 62.03 19.32 -2.98
N LYS A 13 61.63 20.60 -3.00
CA LYS A 13 60.32 21.07 -2.53
C LYS A 13 59.19 20.73 -3.52
N ALA A 14 59.45 20.80 -4.83
CA ALA A 14 58.52 20.35 -5.87
C ALA A 14 58.26 18.83 -5.79
N SER A 15 59.33 18.01 -5.69
CA SER A 15 59.21 16.56 -5.50
C SER A 15 58.45 16.17 -4.21
N LYS A 16 58.67 16.91 -3.11
CA LYS A 16 57.93 16.69 -1.85
C LYS A 16 56.46 17.09 -1.97
N GLN A 17 56.15 18.17 -2.71
CA GLN A 17 54.79 18.62 -2.98
C GLN A 17 54.02 17.60 -3.83
N ASP A 18 54.66 17.04 -4.86
CA ASP A 18 54.06 16.02 -5.72
C ASP A 18 53.77 14.72 -4.96
N ALA A 19 54.69 14.30 -4.07
CA ALA A 19 54.47 13.17 -3.19
C ALA A 19 53.30 13.41 -2.21
N THR A 20 53.18 14.62 -1.63
CA THR A 20 52.03 14.97 -0.79
C THR A 20 50.71 15.04 -1.56
N ASN A 21 50.74 15.53 -2.80
CA ASN A 21 49.57 15.59 -3.67
C ASN A 21 49.09 14.19 -4.05
N PHE A 22 50.02 13.27 -4.34
CA PHE A 22 49.70 11.87 -4.61
C PHE A 22 49.06 11.19 -3.39
N VAL A 23 49.66 11.34 -2.21
CA VAL A 23 49.10 10.78 -0.96
C VAL A 23 47.71 11.35 -0.69
N HIS A 24 47.52 12.65 -0.89
CA HIS A 24 46.20 13.28 -0.74
C HIS A 24 45.18 12.73 -1.74
N ALA A 25 45.52 12.64 -3.03
CA ALA A 25 44.64 12.10 -4.06
C ALA A 25 44.27 10.63 -3.77
N PHE A 26 45.24 9.81 -3.34
CA PHE A 26 45.00 8.43 -2.94
C PHE A 26 44.05 8.34 -1.74
N LEU A 27 44.25 9.15 -0.71
CA LEU A 27 43.35 9.22 0.44
C LEU A 27 41.94 9.66 0.05
N GLU A 28 41.80 10.60 -0.88
CA GLU A 28 40.49 11.03 -1.37
C GLU A 28 39.78 9.91 -2.16
N VAL A 29 40.50 9.11 -2.93
CA VAL A 29 39.93 7.92 -3.61
C VAL A 29 39.46 6.88 -2.59
N VAL A 30 40.27 6.60 -1.55
CA VAL A 30 39.90 5.66 -0.49
C VAL A 30 38.65 6.14 0.26
N LYS A 31 38.62 7.42 0.66
CA LYS A 31 37.44 8.03 1.30
C LYS A 31 36.23 8.03 0.37
N ALA A 32 36.40 8.29 -0.92
CA ALA A 32 35.30 8.24 -1.89
C ALA A 32 34.72 6.83 -2.00
N ARG A 33 35.57 5.79 -1.98
CA ARG A 33 35.14 4.40 -1.96
C ARG A 33 34.37 4.06 -0.67
N GLU A 34 34.85 4.50 0.49
CA GLU A 34 34.15 4.30 1.77
C GLU A 34 32.78 4.96 1.77
N ARG A 35 32.69 6.23 1.32
CA ARG A 35 31.42 6.96 1.17
C ARG A 35 30.48 6.23 0.22
N TYR A 36 30.98 5.73 -0.90
CA TYR A 36 30.17 4.96 -1.85
C TYR A 36 29.62 3.67 -1.20
N LEU A 37 30.44 2.92 -0.47
CA LEU A 37 29.98 1.70 0.19
C LEU A 37 28.91 1.99 1.25
N GLN A 38 29.11 3.01 2.08
CA GLN A 38 28.12 3.43 3.08
C GLN A 38 26.80 3.87 2.42
N HIS A 39 26.89 4.67 1.35
CA HIS A 39 25.71 5.10 0.61
C HIS A 39 24.99 3.92 -0.04
N ARG A 40 25.72 2.99 -0.66
CA ARG A 40 25.17 1.78 -1.26
C ARG A 40 24.39 0.94 -0.23
N GLU A 41 24.95 0.70 0.95
CA GLU A 41 24.26 -0.07 2.00
C GLU A 41 23.00 0.65 2.52
N THR A 42 23.06 1.98 2.62
CA THR A 42 21.90 2.81 2.99
C THR A 42 20.78 2.68 1.95
N GLU A 43 21.11 2.79 0.66
CA GLU A 43 20.14 2.67 -0.43
C GLU A 43 19.58 1.24 -0.56
N ILE A 44 20.39 0.21 -0.30
CA ILE A 44 19.89 -1.17 -0.22
C ILE A 44 18.87 -1.30 0.90
N THR A 45 19.19 -0.81 2.10
CA THR A 45 18.27 -0.84 3.25
C THR A 45 16.95 -0.13 2.94
N LYS A 46 17.01 1.07 2.33
CA LYS A 46 15.81 1.80 1.89
C LYS A 46 14.98 0.99 0.90
N ARG A 47 15.59 0.37 -0.11
CA ARG A 47 14.88 -0.46 -1.10
C ARG A 47 14.24 -1.68 -0.47
N VAL A 48 14.91 -2.33 0.48
CA VAL A 48 14.35 -3.45 1.24
C VAL A 48 13.14 -3.01 2.05
N HIS A 49 13.23 -1.86 2.73
CA HIS A 49 12.12 -1.31 3.50
C HIS A 49 10.92 -0.94 2.61
N ILE A 50 11.16 -0.29 1.46
CA ILE A 50 10.10 0.00 0.48
C ILE A 50 9.43 -1.29 -0.01
N ARG A 51 10.20 -2.34 -0.29
CA ARG A 51 9.66 -3.62 -0.73
C ARG A 51 8.81 -4.28 0.36
N ALA A 52 9.28 -4.31 1.59
CA ALA A 52 8.54 -4.87 2.72
C ALA A 52 7.21 -4.12 2.93
N ASN A 53 7.24 -2.77 2.92
CA ASN A 53 6.03 -1.97 3.05
C ASN A 53 5.07 -2.20 1.87
N ALA A 54 5.60 -2.31 0.64
CA ALA A 54 4.78 -2.62 -0.53
C ALA A 54 4.13 -4.01 -0.42
N GLU A 55 4.82 -5.02 0.07
CA GLU A 55 4.28 -6.37 0.29
C GLU A 55 3.13 -6.35 1.32
N ILE A 56 3.29 -5.61 2.42
CA ILE A 56 2.25 -5.42 3.44
C ILE A 56 1.02 -4.74 2.81
N GLU A 57 1.22 -3.61 2.11
CA GLU A 57 0.11 -2.88 1.49
C GLU A 57 -0.62 -3.71 0.42
N ILE A 58 0.13 -4.47 -0.39
CA ILE A 58 -0.48 -5.37 -1.37
C ILE A 58 -1.29 -6.47 -0.68
N SER A 59 -0.79 -7.05 0.43
CA SER A 59 -1.55 -8.02 1.22
C SER A 59 -2.84 -7.42 1.76
N ASN A 60 -2.76 -6.23 2.36
CA ASN A 60 -3.91 -5.49 2.88
C ASN A 60 -4.96 -5.23 1.79
N ILE A 61 -4.53 -4.84 0.59
CA ILE A 61 -5.44 -4.62 -0.56
C ILE A 61 -6.10 -5.94 -0.97
N ARG A 62 -5.34 -7.04 -1.03
CA ARG A 62 -5.86 -8.36 -1.42
C ARG A 62 -6.89 -8.87 -0.43
N GLU A 63 -6.64 -8.72 0.86
CA GLU A 63 -7.55 -9.12 1.94
C GLU A 63 -8.85 -8.30 1.89
N LYS A 64 -8.76 -6.97 1.76
CA LYS A 64 -9.93 -6.10 1.59
C LYS A 64 -10.74 -6.47 0.35
N ALA A 65 -10.06 -6.78 -0.75
CA ALA A 65 -10.71 -7.21 -1.98
C ALA A 65 -11.40 -8.59 -1.83
N GLN A 66 -10.79 -9.51 -1.08
CA GLN A 66 -11.38 -10.82 -0.81
C GLN A 66 -12.62 -10.70 0.06
N LEU A 67 -12.55 -9.92 1.14
CA LEU A 67 -13.70 -9.65 2.00
C LEU A 67 -14.87 -9.04 1.21
N LEU A 68 -14.59 -8.09 0.32
CA LEU A 68 -15.62 -7.48 -0.52
C LEU A 68 -16.23 -8.49 -1.51
N ARG A 69 -15.42 -9.39 -2.08
CA ARG A 69 -15.93 -10.48 -2.93
C ARG A 69 -16.85 -11.40 -2.14
N ASP A 70 -16.42 -11.83 -0.96
CA ASP A 70 -17.19 -12.75 -0.12
C ASP A 70 -18.50 -12.10 0.35
N TYR A 71 -18.45 -10.82 0.73
CA TYR A 71 -19.64 -10.02 1.02
C TYR A 71 -20.61 -10.03 -0.16
N PHE A 72 -20.15 -9.72 -1.37
CA PHE A 72 -21.04 -9.71 -2.53
C PHE A 72 -21.65 -11.08 -2.83
N VAL A 73 -20.85 -12.15 -2.78
CA VAL A 73 -21.36 -13.52 -2.99
C VAL A 73 -22.48 -13.82 -1.99
N MET A 74 -22.27 -13.53 -0.71
CA MET A 74 -23.28 -13.77 0.33
C MET A 74 -24.52 -12.91 0.13
N THR A 75 -24.36 -11.59 -0.04
CA THR A 75 -25.48 -10.65 -0.17
C THR A 75 -26.32 -10.92 -1.41
N PHE A 76 -25.71 -11.25 -2.56
CA PHE A 76 -26.48 -11.57 -3.76
C PHE A 76 -27.17 -12.93 -3.66
N ALA A 77 -26.57 -13.92 -2.98
CA ALA A 77 -27.22 -15.20 -2.72
C ALA A 77 -28.44 -15.04 -1.80
N GLU A 78 -28.28 -14.31 -0.69
CA GLU A 78 -29.37 -14.00 0.24
C GLU A 78 -30.50 -13.23 -0.46
N ARG A 79 -30.15 -12.21 -1.25
CA ARG A 79 -31.16 -11.43 -2.00
C ARG A 79 -31.94 -12.29 -2.99
N ARG A 80 -31.28 -13.21 -3.69
CA ARG A 80 -31.98 -14.15 -4.57
C ARG A 80 -33.03 -14.94 -3.78
N GLU A 81 -32.62 -15.53 -2.66
CA GLU A 81 -33.52 -16.32 -1.82
C GLU A 81 -34.69 -15.47 -1.28
N ASN A 82 -34.43 -14.23 -0.89
CA ASN A 82 -35.47 -13.33 -0.40
C ASN A 82 -36.46 -12.91 -1.51
N PHE A 83 -35.99 -12.68 -2.73
CA PHE A 83 -36.87 -12.47 -3.89
C PHE A 83 -37.74 -13.70 -4.17
N ASP A 84 -37.14 -14.89 -4.18
CA ASP A 84 -37.88 -16.14 -4.40
C ASP A 84 -39.00 -16.33 -3.36
N ARG A 85 -38.72 -16.05 -2.08
CA ARG A 85 -39.73 -16.09 -1.01
C ARG A 85 -40.83 -15.05 -1.21
N CYS A 86 -40.52 -13.85 -1.68
CA CYS A 86 -41.53 -12.82 -1.93
C CYS A 86 -42.43 -13.19 -3.10
N PHE A 87 -41.89 -13.79 -4.16
CA PHE A 87 -42.71 -14.30 -5.26
C PHE A 87 -43.58 -15.48 -4.83
N GLN A 88 -43.06 -16.40 -4.01
CA GLN A 88 -43.87 -17.46 -3.41
C GLN A 88 -45.03 -16.92 -2.55
N LEU A 89 -44.78 -15.85 -1.79
CA LEU A 89 -45.81 -15.18 -0.99
C LEU A 89 -46.88 -14.54 -1.89
N LEU A 90 -46.47 -13.94 -3.00
CA LEU A 90 -47.35 -13.35 -4.01
C LEU A 90 -48.23 -14.44 -4.67
N ASP A 91 -47.63 -15.54 -5.12
CA ASP A 91 -48.33 -16.66 -5.75
C ASP A 91 -49.35 -17.30 -4.79
N ALA A 92 -48.99 -17.43 -3.51
CA ALA A 92 -49.89 -17.92 -2.48
C ALA A 92 -51.06 -16.93 -2.21
N GLY A 93 -50.79 -15.62 -2.22
CA GLY A 93 -51.81 -14.58 -2.10
C GLY A 93 -52.80 -14.61 -3.29
N MET A 94 -52.29 -14.76 -4.51
CA MET A 94 -53.10 -14.90 -5.73
C MET A 94 -53.96 -16.16 -5.69
N SER A 95 -53.39 -17.30 -5.31
CA SER A 95 -54.09 -18.58 -5.23
C SER A 95 -55.20 -18.59 -4.17
N SER A 96 -55.00 -17.86 -3.08
CA SER A 96 -55.97 -17.73 -1.98
C SER A 96 -56.92 -16.54 -2.11
N GLN A 97 -56.80 -15.74 -3.18
CA GLN A 97 -57.52 -14.46 -3.36
C GLN A 97 -57.37 -13.51 -2.16
N ASN A 98 -56.24 -13.58 -1.47
CA ASN A 98 -55.95 -12.75 -0.30
C ASN A 98 -55.24 -11.46 -0.72
N ASN A 99 -56.02 -10.41 -0.93
CA ASN A 99 -55.50 -9.09 -1.35
C ASN A 99 -54.48 -8.51 -0.37
N GLN A 100 -54.64 -8.73 0.95
CA GLN A 100 -53.67 -8.24 1.93
C GLN A 100 -52.29 -8.90 1.76
N GLN A 101 -52.28 -10.18 1.42
CA GLN A 101 -51.04 -10.92 1.19
C GLN A 101 -50.36 -10.51 -0.11
N ILE A 102 -51.16 -10.24 -1.16
CA ILE A 102 -50.66 -9.69 -2.43
C ILE A 102 -50.00 -8.33 -2.20
N ASP A 103 -50.68 -7.41 -1.51
CA ASP A 103 -50.16 -6.07 -1.22
C ASP A 103 -48.88 -6.13 -0.39
N ALA A 104 -48.84 -7.02 0.61
CA ALA A 104 -47.64 -7.22 1.43
C ALA A 104 -46.46 -7.75 0.61
N ALA A 105 -46.68 -8.73 -0.27
CA ALA A 105 -45.64 -9.28 -1.12
C ALA A 105 -45.09 -8.22 -2.09
N LEU A 106 -45.96 -7.43 -2.72
CA LEU A 106 -45.54 -6.33 -3.61
C LEU A 106 -44.75 -5.25 -2.85
N ALA A 107 -45.18 -4.86 -1.65
CA ALA A 107 -44.47 -3.89 -0.83
C ALA A 107 -43.06 -4.39 -0.45
N LEU A 108 -42.91 -5.67 -0.13
CA LEU A 108 -41.60 -6.28 0.18
C LEU A 108 -40.69 -6.32 -1.04
N ILE A 109 -41.22 -6.64 -2.24
CA ILE A 109 -40.45 -6.63 -3.49
C ILE A 109 -39.93 -5.23 -3.80
N VAL A 110 -40.79 -4.20 -3.71
CA VAL A 110 -40.39 -2.80 -3.93
C VAL A 110 -39.30 -2.40 -2.95
N LYS A 111 -39.48 -2.69 -1.65
CA LYS A 111 -38.48 -2.39 -0.63
C LYS A 111 -37.12 -3.05 -0.92
N MET A 112 -37.10 -4.32 -1.33
CA MET A 112 -35.85 -4.99 -1.69
C MET A 112 -35.17 -4.37 -2.91
N ILE A 113 -35.94 -3.87 -3.88
CA ILE A 113 -35.40 -3.16 -5.05
C ILE A 113 -34.78 -1.82 -4.62
N ASP A 114 -35.42 -1.11 -3.70
CA ASP A 114 -34.94 0.19 -3.19
C ASP A 114 -33.65 0.07 -2.36
N GLU A 115 -33.46 -1.04 -1.66
CA GLU A 115 -32.24 -1.30 -0.88
C GLU A 115 -31.06 -1.64 -1.81
N SER A 116 -30.04 -0.77 -1.88
CA SER A 116 -28.83 -1.01 -2.68
C SER A 116 -27.73 -1.76 -1.90
N PRO A 117 -27.27 -2.94 -2.36
CA PRO A 117 -26.14 -3.67 -1.77
C PRO A 117 -24.84 -2.86 -1.76
N LEU A 118 -24.66 -1.96 -2.74
CA LEU A 118 -23.45 -1.15 -2.87
C LEU A 118 -23.36 -0.10 -1.77
N LYS A 119 -24.50 0.41 -1.30
CA LYS A 119 -24.52 1.36 -0.17
C LYS A 119 -24.03 0.70 1.11
N GLN A 120 -24.54 -0.50 1.41
CA GLN A 120 -24.13 -1.29 2.57
C GLN A 120 -22.66 -1.73 2.47
N ALA A 121 -22.19 -2.16 1.29
CA ALA A 121 -20.77 -2.47 1.07
C ALA A 121 -19.85 -1.27 1.38
N ASN A 122 -20.25 -0.07 0.98
CA ASN A 122 -19.48 1.14 1.25
C ASN A 122 -19.38 1.46 2.75
N GLU A 123 -20.45 1.26 3.52
CA GLU A 123 -20.46 1.44 4.97
C GLU A 123 -19.50 0.46 5.68
N VAL A 124 -19.52 -0.82 5.30
CA VAL A 124 -18.58 -1.84 5.79
C VAL A 124 -17.14 -1.43 5.46
N MET A 125 -16.88 -1.00 4.23
CA MET A 125 -15.56 -0.53 3.80
C MET A 125 -15.09 0.70 4.57
N GLN A 126 -15.99 1.62 4.92
CA GLN A 126 -15.65 2.77 5.78
C GLN A 126 -15.25 2.32 7.18
N GLN A 127 -16.01 1.43 7.82
CA GLN A 127 -15.68 0.93 9.16
C GLN A 127 -14.31 0.24 9.21
N LEU A 128 -13.95 -0.52 8.17
CA LEU A 128 -12.64 -1.16 8.05
C LEU A 128 -11.49 -0.16 7.91
N LYS A 129 -11.72 0.96 7.19
CA LYS A 129 -10.73 2.04 7.08
C LYS A 129 -10.46 2.68 8.44
N HIS A 130 -11.48 2.92 9.25
CA HIS A 130 -11.32 3.54 10.58
C HIS A 130 -10.57 2.62 11.54
N ARG A 131 -10.85 1.30 11.50
CA ARG A 131 -10.13 0.31 12.30
C ARG A 131 -8.64 0.19 11.94
N SER A 132 -8.29 0.42 10.67
CA SER A 132 -6.90 0.38 10.21
C SER A 132 -6.12 1.64 10.65
N ALA A 133 -6.79 2.78 10.81
CA ALA A 133 -6.16 4.05 11.17
C ALA A 133 -5.76 4.11 12.66
N ASP A 134 -6.51 3.47 13.54
CA ASP A 134 -6.20 3.39 14.98
C ASP A 134 -5.03 2.44 15.31
N GLN A 135 -4.52 1.68 14.33
CA GLN A 135 -3.39 0.75 14.49
C GLN A 135 -2.05 1.28 14.00
N ILE A 136 -1.98 2.52 13.48
CA ILE A 136 -0.70 3.17 13.19
C ILE A 136 -0.15 3.67 14.54
N ILE A 137 0.53 2.77 15.25
CA ILE A 137 1.45 3.14 16.33
C ILE A 137 2.51 4.02 15.69
N ASP A 138 2.54 5.30 16.10
CA ASP A 138 3.66 6.20 15.83
C ASP A 138 4.97 5.49 16.22
N ILE A 139 5.83 5.24 15.22
CA ILE A 139 7.24 4.85 15.41
C ILE A 139 8.09 6.11 15.31
#